data_AF-A0A165ATI7-F1
#
_entry.id   AF-A0A165ATI7-F1
#
_cell.length_a   1.000
_cell.length_b   1.000
_cell.length_c   1.000
_cell.angle_alpha   90.00
_cell.angle_beta   90.00
_cell.angle_gamma   90.00
#
_symmetry.space_group_name_H-M   'P 1'
#
loop_
_entity.id
_entity.type
_entity.pdbx_description
1 polymer ?
#
loop_
_entity_poly.entity_id
_entity_poly.type
_entity_poly.pdbx_seq_one_letter_code
_entity_poly.pdbx_strand_id
1 'polypeptide(L)' 'MGDVNIANPPAPRVPYYTPAQYPASGTAVDTGKKPIPTLFQPLKIRGLEFHNRICVNICVDIRLYMLIHSMAILRYV' A
#
# COMPACT_ATOMS: atom_id res chain seq x y z
N MET A 1 -19.65 -14.86 -19.25
CA MET A 1 -18.89 -13.70 -18.75
C MET A 1 -19.88 -12.58 -18.54
N GLY A 2 -20.37 -12.41 -17.30
CA GLY A 2 -21.29 -11.32 -16.98
C GLY A 2 -20.53 -9.99 -17.01
N ASP A 3 -21.14 -8.98 -17.62
CA ASP A 3 -20.68 -7.61 -17.64
C ASP A 3 -20.63 -7.07 -16.20
N VAL A 4 -19.42 -6.96 -15.65
CA VAL A 4 -19.22 -6.21 -14.40
C VAL A 4 -19.37 -4.74 -14.78
N ASN A 5 -20.54 -4.16 -14.53
CA ASN A 5 -20.77 -2.72 -14.66
C ASN A 5 -19.93 -1.99 -13.59
N ILE A 6 -18.67 -1.70 -13.92
CA ILE A 6 -17.75 -0.96 -13.07
C ILE A 6 -18.15 0.51 -13.20
N ALA A 7 -19.03 0.97 -12.31
CA ALA A 7 -19.32 2.38 -12.17
C ALA A 7 -18.01 3.12 -11.88
N ASN A 8 -17.75 4.20 -12.61
CA ASN A 8 -16.59 5.06 -12.42
C ASN A 8 -17.01 6.36 -11.71
N PRO A 9 -17.24 6.34 -10.38
CA PRO A 9 -17.69 7.51 -9.65
C PRO A 9 -16.56 8.57 -9.58
N PRO A 10 -16.89 9.87 -9.65
CA PRO A 10 -15.91 10.93 -9.46
C PRO A 10 -15.39 10.95 -8.02
N ALA A 11 -14.11 11.28 -7.84
CA ALA A 11 -13.51 11.51 -6.54
C ALA A 11 -14.19 12.71 -5.85
N PRO A 12 -14.55 12.59 -4.57
CA PRO A 12 -15.17 13.70 -3.86
C PRO A 12 -14.18 14.85 -3.67
N ARG A 13 -14.66 16.09 -3.84
CA ARG A 13 -13.92 17.34 -3.52
C ARG A 13 -12.69 17.62 -4.40
N VAL A 14 -12.71 17.24 -5.69
CA VAL A 14 -11.71 17.68 -6.68
C VAL A 14 -12.35 18.59 -7.75
N PRO A 15 -11.65 19.63 -8.23
CA PRO A 15 -12.18 20.59 -9.21
C PRO A 15 -12.29 20.02 -10.63
N TYR A 16 -11.69 18.86 -10.90
CA TYR A 16 -11.73 18.16 -12.19
C TYR A 16 -12.04 16.68 -11.99
N TYR A 17 -12.64 16.06 -13.00
CA TYR A 17 -12.97 14.64 -12.95
C TYR A 17 -11.72 13.78 -12.74
N THR A 18 -11.66 13.12 -11.59
CA THR A 18 -10.69 12.08 -11.28
C THR A 18 -11.49 10.86 -10.85
N PRO A 19 -11.26 9.67 -11.42
CA PRO A 19 -11.96 8.46 -11.01
C PRO A 19 -11.65 8.17 -9.54
N ALA A 20 -12.68 7.92 -8.74
CA ALA A 20 -12.49 7.55 -7.35
C ALA A 20 -11.85 6.16 -7.28
N GLN A 21 -10.77 6.03 -6.52
CA GLN A 21 -10.04 4.77 -6.39
C GLN A 21 -10.72 3.87 -5.36
N TYR A 22 -11.84 3.26 -5.76
CA TYR A 22 -12.57 2.26 -4.98
C TYR A 22 -12.66 0.95 -5.77
N PRO A 23 -12.17 -0.18 -5.24
CA PRO A 23 -11.37 -0.31 -4.00
C PRO A 23 -9.98 0.33 -4.14
N ALA A 24 -9.31 0.58 -3.01
CA ALA A 24 -7.94 1.09 -3.02
C ALA A 24 -7.03 0.16 -3.83
N SER A 25 -6.06 0.74 -4.54
CA SER A 25 -5.13 -0.03 -5.36
C SER A 25 -4.43 -1.12 -4.55
N GLY A 26 -4.35 -2.33 -5.10
CA GLY A 26 -3.75 -3.49 -4.43
C GLY A 26 -4.53 -3.99 -3.22
N THR A 27 -5.84 -3.80 -3.15
CA THR A 27 -6.70 -4.52 -2.21
C THR A 27 -6.70 -6.02 -2.55
N ALA A 28 -6.42 -6.88 -1.57
CA ALA A 28 -6.46 -8.32 -1.79
C ALA A 28 -7.90 -8.78 -2.09
N VAL A 29 -8.05 -9.59 -3.13
CA VAL A 29 -9.31 -10.31 -3.36
C VAL A 29 -9.38 -11.43 -2.34
N ASP A 30 -10.27 -11.27 -1.36
CA ASP A 30 -10.52 -12.34 -0.40
C ASP A 30 -11.25 -13.49 -1.09
N THR A 31 -10.59 -14.64 -1.13
CA THR A 31 -11.14 -15.88 -1.71
C THR A 31 -11.45 -16.91 -0.62
N GLY A 32 -11.28 -16.58 0.67
CA GLY A 32 -11.55 -17.42 1.83
C GLY A 32 -10.66 -18.67 2.00
N LYS A 33 -9.87 -19.03 0.97
CA LYS A 33 -9.10 -20.28 0.92
C LYS A 33 -7.72 -20.19 1.57
N LYS A 34 -7.15 -18.98 1.66
CA LYS A 34 -5.78 -18.74 2.17
C LYS A 34 -5.73 -17.42 2.92
N PRO A 35 -4.93 -17.33 4.00
CA PRO A 35 -4.70 -16.06 4.67
C PRO A 35 -4.09 -15.05 3.69
N ILE A 36 -4.53 -13.80 3.80
CA ILE A 36 -4.04 -12.72 2.95
C ILE A 36 -2.52 -12.55 3.18
N PRO A 37 -1.70 -12.63 2.12
CA PRO A 37 -0.25 -12.46 2.25
C PRO A 37 0.10 -11.10 2.87
N THR A 38 1.19 -11.06 3.63
CA THR A 38 1.66 -9.83 4.29
C THR A 38 1.95 -8.69 3.33
N LEU A 39 2.13 -8.98 2.04
CA LEU A 39 2.30 -7.99 0.98
C LEU A 39 1.09 -7.07 0.82
N PHE A 40 -0.12 -7.59 1.06
CA PHE A 40 -1.38 -6.85 0.94
C PHE A 40 -1.90 -6.35 2.28
N GLN A 41 -1.08 -6.41 3.34
CA GLN A 41 -1.42 -5.90 4.65
C GLN A 41 -0.88 -4.48 4.81
N PRO A 42 -1.60 -3.61 5.56
CA PRO A 42 -1.13 -2.27 5.85
C PRO A 42 0.25 -2.25 6.53
N LEU A 43 1.01 -1.18 6.25
CA LEU A 43 2.32 -0.94 6.86
C LEU A 43 2.42 0.51 7.34
N LYS A 44 2.69 0.69 8.63
CA LYS A 44 2.93 2.01 9.22
C LYS A 44 4.42 2.26 9.38
N ILE A 45 4.92 3.34 8.78
CA ILE A 45 6.33 3.76 8.87
C ILE A 45 6.37 5.21 9.34
N ARG A 46 6.87 5.45 10.54
CA ARG A 46 7.14 6.81 11.09
C ARG A 46 5.96 7.80 10.96
N GLY A 47 4.73 7.31 11.05
CA GLY A 47 3.51 8.12 10.95
C GLY A 47 2.80 8.08 9.59
N LEU A 48 3.42 7.51 8.55
CA LEU A 48 2.79 7.25 7.26
C LEU A 48 2.19 5.84 7.23
N GLU A 49 0.92 5.71 6.86
CA GLU A 49 0.21 4.44 6.73
C GLU A 49 -0.01 4.10 5.25
N PHE A 50 0.55 2.98 4.81
CA PHE A 50 0.36 2.43 3.48
C PHE A 50 -0.73 1.35 3.49
N HIS A 51 -1.59 1.35 2.48
CA HIS A 51 -2.65 0.35 2.31
C HIS A 51 -2.10 -1.05 1.97
N ASN A 52 -1.00 -1.13 1.23
CA ASN A 52 -0.29 -2.35 0.89
C ASN A 52 1.23 -2.09 0.89
N ARG A 53 2.03 -3.17 0.79
CA ARG A 53 3.50 -3.08 0.74
C ARG A 53 4.04 -3.12 -0.70
N ILE A 54 3.20 -2.82 -1.70
CA ILE A 54 3.58 -2.82 -3.11
C ILE A 54 4.06 -1.42 -3.44
N CYS A 55 5.36 -1.28 -3.67
CA CYS A 55 5.97 -0.01 -4.00
C CYS A 55 7.06 -0.24 -5.04
N VAL A 56 7.20 0.72 -5.96
CA VAL A 56 8.32 0.73 -6.93
C VAL A 56 9.62 1.05 -6.18
N ASN A 57 10.76 0.62 -6.72
CA ASN A 57 12.12 0.59 -6.14
C ASN A 57 12.50 1.64 -5.07
N ILE A 58 12.01 2.88 -5.16
CA ILE A 58 12.23 3.96 -4.19
C ILE A 58 11.82 3.61 -2.74
N CYS A 59 10.93 2.63 -2.53
CA CYS A 59 10.47 2.23 -1.18
C CYS A 59 11.13 0.94 -0.64
N VAL A 60 11.72 0.12 -1.51
CA VAL A 60 12.36 -1.16 -1.11
C VAL A 60 13.59 -0.90 -0.23
N ASP A 61 14.21 0.27 -0.41
CA ASP A 61 15.33 0.75 0.40
C ASP A 61 14.94 1.19 1.82
N ILE A 62 13.65 1.32 2.16
CA ILE A 62 13.26 1.77 3.52
C ILE A 62 13.55 0.69 4.58
N ARG A 63 13.36 -0.59 4.23
CA ARG A 63 13.71 -1.71 5.13
C ARG A 63 15.22 -1.79 5.36
N LEU A 64 16.01 -1.56 4.32
CA LEU A 64 17.47 -1.58 4.38
C LEU A 64 18.00 -0.33 5.11
N TYR A 65 17.49 0.86 4.79
CA TYR A 65 17.83 2.12 5.44
C TYR A 65 17.52 2.11 6.94
N MET A 66 16.38 1.56 7.37
CA MET A 66 16.06 1.42 8.80
C MET A 66 16.99 0.41 9.51
N LEU A 67 17.39 -0.68 8.85
CA LEU A 67 18.36 -1.62 9.39
C LEU A 67 19.76 -1.00 9.51
N ILE A 68 20.21 -0.27 8.49
CA ILE A 68 21.51 0.41 8.50
C ILE A 68 21.55 1.53 9.55
N HIS A 69 20.47 2.32 9.71
CA HIS A 69 20.41 3.36 10.75
C HIS A 69 20.36 2.79 12.17
N SER A 70 19.63 1.69 12.39
CA SER A 70 19.59 1.01 13.69
C SER A 70 20.96 0.38 14.04
N MET A 71 21.62 -0.23 13.06
CA MET A 71 22.96 -0.80 13.25
C MET A 71 24.05 0.26 13.42
N ALA A 72 23.91 1.45 12.82
CA ALA A 72 24.84 2.56 13.03
C ALA A 72 24.78 3.11 14.47
N ILE A 73 23.58 3.17 15.07
CA ILE A 73 23.39 3.63 16.46
C ILE A 73 24.02 2.65 17.47
N LEU A 74 23.91 1.34 17.22
CA LEU A 74 24.50 0.28 18.07
C LEU A 74 26.03 0.16 17.98
N ARG A 75 26.69 0.84 17.03
CA ARG A 75 28.17 0.87 16.92
C ARG A 75 28.80 2.17 17.42
N TYR A 76 27.99 3.13 17.86
CA TYR A 76 28.43 4.42 18.41
C TYR A 76 28.16 4.56 19.92
N VAL A 77 27.84 3.45 20.60
CA VAL A 77 27.77 3.32 22.07
C VAL A 77 28.78 2.28 22.52
#